data_AF-A0A645H2A0-F1
#
_entry.id   AF-A0A645H2A0-F1
#
_cell.length_a   1.000
_cell.length_b   1.000
_cell.length_c   1.000
_cell.angle_alpha   90.00
_cell.angle_beta   90.00
_cell.angle_gamma   90.00
#
_symmetry.space_group_name_H-M   'P 1'
#
loop_
_entity.id
_entity.type
_entity.pdbx_description
1 polymer ?
#
loop_
_entity_poly.entity_id
_entity_poly.type
_entity_poly.pdbx_seq_one_letter_code
_entity_poly.pdbx_strand_id
1 'polypeptide(L)'
;MGWGASCDAAHITAPDASGIHLSEAIRRALEAGRCPATGLAGIVGHGTGTVYNDAAELAGLTRALGETDGGPLFSLKGAVGHTLGATGVLQLIAGLLAVKAGRWPGANYLAAADAVMPEAAGRLGRAARPVTGRRFLSIAIGFGGLNNVLLAEGGRP
;
A
#
# COMPACT_ATOMS: atom_id res chain seq x y z
N MET A 1 12.33 -6.18 -8.97
CA MET A 1 11.37 -6.62 -7.94
C MET A 1 12.10 -6.70 -6.62
N GLY A 2 11.39 -6.54 -5.50
CA GLY A 2 11.94 -6.63 -4.16
C GLY A 2 10.85 -7.04 -3.18
N TRP A 3 11.22 -7.53 -2.00
CA TRP A 3 10.25 -7.89 -0.97
C TRP A 3 10.80 -7.55 0.41
N GLY A 4 9.90 -7.36 1.36
CA GLY A 4 10.23 -7.14 2.76
C GLY A 4 9.13 -7.68 3.64
N ALA A 5 9.53 -8.26 4.77
CA ALA A 5 8.61 -8.71 5.80
C ALA A 5 9.09 -8.27 7.19
N SER A 6 8.14 -8.08 8.09
CA SER A 6 8.37 -7.81 9.51
C SER A 6 7.18 -8.30 10.34
N CYS A 7 7.29 -8.22 11.66
CA CYS A 7 6.24 -8.59 12.59
C CYS A 7 6.12 -7.50 13.66
N ASP A 8 4.90 -7.07 13.96
CA ASP A 8 4.65 -6.09 15.03
C ASP A 8 5.00 -6.65 16.42
N ALA A 9 4.89 -7.98 16.60
CA ALA A 9 5.18 -8.71 17.84
C ALA A 9 4.48 -8.15 19.11
N ALA A 10 3.39 -7.39 18.94
CA ALA A 10 2.71 -6.68 20.03
C ALA A 10 1.34 -7.30 20.40
N HIS A 11 0.52 -7.64 19.41
CA HIS A 11 -0.84 -8.16 19.65
C HIS A 11 -1.30 -9.09 18.51
N ILE A 12 -2.24 -9.98 18.80
CA ILE A 12 -2.73 -10.97 17.83
C ILE A 12 -3.61 -10.35 16.71
N THR A 13 -4.33 -9.27 17.01
CA THR A 13 -5.24 -8.61 16.03
C THR A 13 -5.08 -7.10 15.91
N ALA A 14 -4.35 -6.47 16.84
CA ALA A 14 -4.19 -5.02 16.84
C ALA A 14 -2.84 -4.71 16.19
N PRO A 15 -2.79 -3.77 15.23
CA PRO A 15 -1.53 -3.34 14.65
C PRO A 15 -0.74 -2.51 15.67
N ASP A 16 0.58 -2.45 15.50
CA ASP A 16 1.36 -1.40 16.14
C ASP A 16 0.98 -0.03 15.51
N ALA A 17 0.34 0.83 16.30
CA ALA A 17 -0.11 2.14 15.87
C ALA A 17 1.02 3.06 15.36
N SER A 18 2.28 2.79 15.75
CA SER A 18 3.43 3.56 15.26
C SER A 18 3.75 3.28 13.78
N GLY A 19 3.29 2.15 13.25
CA GLY A 19 3.63 1.67 11.90
C GLY A 19 5.12 1.40 11.70
N ILE A 20 5.93 1.33 12.77
CA ILE A 20 7.40 1.21 12.66
C ILE A 20 7.81 -0.06 11.92
N HIS A 21 7.20 -1.20 12.27
CA HIS A 21 7.51 -2.48 11.67
C HIS A 21 7.05 -2.56 10.21
N LEU A 22 5.87 -2.02 9.89
CA LEU A 22 5.47 -1.88 8.48
C LEU A 22 6.47 -1.00 7.71
N SER A 23 6.95 0.09 8.31
CA SER A 23 7.93 0.96 7.66
C SER A 23 9.24 0.25 7.34
N GLU A 24 9.69 -0.67 8.21
CA GLU A 24 10.86 -1.52 7.97
C GLU A 24 10.62 -2.49 6.82
N ALA A 25 9.45 -3.12 6.74
CA ALA A 25 9.10 -4.01 5.64
C ALA A 25 9.08 -3.26 4.29
N ILE A 26 8.54 -2.03 4.27
CA ILE A 26 8.55 -1.17 3.07
C ILE A 26 9.98 -0.83 2.65
N ARG A 27 10.84 -0.37 3.59
CA ARG A 27 12.24 -0.03 3.29
C ARG A 27 13.02 -1.24 2.77
N ARG A 28 12.85 -2.42 3.40
CA ARG A 28 13.46 -3.68 2.93
C ARG A 28 13.05 -4.02 1.49
N ALA A 29 11.76 -3.87 1.15
CA ALA A 29 11.28 -4.12 -0.20
C ALA A 29 11.88 -3.15 -1.23
N LEU A 30 11.97 -1.86 -0.89
CA LEU A 30 12.58 -0.83 -1.73
C LEU A 30 14.08 -1.06 -1.91
N GLU A 31 14.81 -1.37 -0.85
CA GLU A 31 16.24 -1.68 -0.86
C GLU A 31 16.55 -2.93 -1.69
N ALA A 32 15.84 -4.03 -1.43
CA ALA A 32 15.99 -5.28 -2.18
C ALA A 32 15.73 -5.07 -3.68
N GLY A 33 14.76 -4.21 -4.01
CA GLY A 33 14.41 -3.84 -5.38
C GLY A 33 15.24 -2.71 -5.99
N ARG A 34 16.20 -2.13 -5.23
CA ARG A 34 16.98 -0.94 -5.61
C ARG A 34 16.12 0.19 -6.17
N CYS A 35 14.99 0.45 -5.53
CA CYS A 35 14.02 1.45 -5.96
C CYS A 35 13.98 2.59 -4.94
N PRO A 36 14.26 3.86 -5.34
CA PRO A 36 13.99 4.99 -4.46
C PRO A 36 12.48 5.14 -4.25
N ALA A 37 12.07 5.73 -3.14
CA ALA A 37 10.65 6.00 -2.83
C ALA A 37 9.97 6.85 -3.92
N THR A 38 10.70 7.79 -4.53
CA THR A 38 10.24 8.63 -5.65
C THR A 38 10.09 7.88 -6.98
N GLY A 39 10.58 6.64 -7.06
CA GLY A 39 10.47 5.79 -8.25
C GLY A 39 9.18 4.98 -8.36
N LEU A 40 8.27 5.13 -7.40
CA LEU A 40 6.99 4.42 -7.35
C LEU A 40 5.94 5.10 -8.25
N ALA A 41 5.22 4.28 -9.00
CA ALA A 41 4.03 4.66 -9.77
C ALA A 41 2.78 4.76 -8.89
N GLY A 42 2.76 4.04 -7.78
CA GLY A 42 1.64 3.99 -6.84
C GLY A 42 1.77 2.84 -5.85
N ILE A 43 0.74 2.71 -5.01
CA ILE A 43 0.70 1.78 -3.89
C ILE A 43 -0.67 1.08 -3.89
N VAL A 44 -0.63 -0.25 -3.81
CA VAL A 44 -1.78 -1.09 -3.49
C VAL A 44 -1.72 -1.38 -2.00
N GLY A 45 -2.47 -0.63 -1.22
CA GLY A 45 -2.53 -0.74 0.23
C GLY A 45 -3.26 -1.99 0.69
N HIS A 46 -3.05 -2.34 1.95
CA HIS A 46 -3.84 -3.30 2.68
C HIS A 46 -5.26 -2.77 2.90
N GLY A 47 -5.43 -1.58 3.47
CA GLY A 47 -6.69 -0.84 3.59
C GLY A 47 -7.92 -1.72 3.86
N THR A 48 -8.08 -2.18 5.10
CA THR A 48 -9.22 -3.00 5.53
C THR A 48 -10.47 -2.18 5.80
N GLY A 49 -10.35 -0.85 5.85
CA GLY A 49 -11.44 0.05 6.21
C GLY A 49 -11.64 0.15 7.72
N THR A 50 -10.76 -0.44 8.53
CA THR A 50 -10.81 -0.31 9.99
C THR A 50 -9.92 0.84 10.44
N VAL A 51 -10.44 1.71 11.30
CA VAL A 51 -9.77 2.95 11.74
C VAL A 51 -8.33 2.70 12.19
N TYR A 52 -8.10 1.73 13.07
CA TYR A 52 -6.75 1.48 13.63
C TYR A 52 -5.76 0.90 12.61
N ASN A 53 -6.19 -0.02 11.75
CA ASN A 53 -5.32 -0.60 10.75
C ASN A 53 -4.94 0.42 9.67
N ASP A 54 -5.91 1.18 9.19
CA ASP A 54 -5.68 2.13 8.11
C ASP A 54 -4.80 3.30 8.61
N ALA A 55 -4.99 3.75 9.85
CA ALA A 55 -4.09 4.73 10.48
C ALA A 55 -2.65 4.19 10.66
N ALA A 56 -2.48 2.96 11.14
CA ALA A 56 -1.16 2.33 11.28
C ALA A 56 -0.47 2.12 9.92
N GLU A 57 -1.23 1.75 8.88
CA GLU A 57 -0.73 1.63 7.51
C GLU A 57 -0.20 2.97 6.98
N LEU A 58 -0.97 4.04 7.16
CA LEU A 58 -0.58 5.39 6.75
C LEU A 58 0.62 5.92 7.53
N ALA A 59 0.72 5.62 8.82
CA ALA A 59 1.89 5.94 9.65
C ALA A 59 3.15 5.22 9.14
N GLY A 60 3.04 3.92 8.85
CA GLY A 60 4.14 3.13 8.30
C GLY A 60 4.61 3.61 6.92
N LEU A 61 3.65 3.97 6.07
CA LEU A 61 3.90 4.58 4.75
C LEU A 61 4.61 5.93 4.85
N THR A 62 4.12 6.83 5.71
CA THR A 62 4.73 8.15 5.95
C THR A 62 6.15 7.99 6.47
N ARG A 63 6.36 7.09 7.43
CA ARG A 63 7.69 6.82 8.00
C ARG A 63 8.65 6.22 6.97
N ALA A 64 8.19 5.31 6.13
CA ALA A 64 9.04 4.66 5.14
C ALA A 64 9.43 5.57 3.98
N LEU A 65 8.49 6.39 3.50
CA LEU A 65 8.63 7.18 2.28
C LEU A 65 9.10 8.62 2.56
N GLY A 66 9.05 9.08 3.80
CA GLY A 66 9.53 10.41 4.19
C GLY A 66 8.68 11.51 3.56
N GLU A 67 9.33 12.46 2.89
CA GLU A 67 8.68 13.64 2.30
C GLU A 67 7.88 13.34 1.02
N THR A 68 8.03 12.14 0.44
CA THR A 68 7.26 11.74 -0.74
C THR A 68 6.07 10.88 -0.37
N ASP A 69 4.95 11.11 -1.08
CA ASP A 69 3.76 10.28 -0.96
C ASP A 69 3.88 8.89 -1.58
N GLY A 70 4.93 8.64 -2.37
CA GLY A 70 5.11 7.36 -3.07
C GLY A 70 4.06 7.11 -4.16
N GLY A 71 3.29 8.14 -4.54
CA GLY A 71 2.25 8.09 -5.56
C GLY A 71 0.84 7.83 -5.01
N PRO A 72 -0.14 7.60 -5.91
CA PRO A 72 -1.51 7.31 -5.52
C PRO A 72 -1.64 5.98 -4.76
N LEU A 73 -2.53 5.96 -3.76
CA LEU A 73 -2.85 4.80 -2.93
C LEU A 73 -4.27 4.32 -3.24
N PHE A 74 -4.47 3.00 -3.37
CA PHE A 74 -5.82 2.41 -3.29
C PHE A 74 -5.78 1.04 -2.59
N SER A 75 -6.91 0.61 -2.06
CA SER A 75 -7.13 -0.76 -1.59
C SER A 75 -8.14 -1.47 -2.47
N LEU A 76 -7.81 -2.69 -2.91
CA LEU A 76 -8.72 -3.53 -3.70
C LEU A 76 -9.92 -4.01 -2.88
N LYS A 77 -9.80 -4.05 -1.53
CA LYS A 77 -10.83 -4.59 -0.64
C LYS A 77 -12.13 -3.80 -0.66
N GLY A 78 -12.09 -2.51 -0.99
CA GLY A 78 -13.31 -1.72 -1.19
C GLY A 78 -14.18 -2.25 -2.33
N ALA A 79 -13.59 -2.88 -3.35
CA ALA A 79 -14.31 -3.41 -4.51
C ALA A 79 -14.71 -4.88 -4.37
N VAL A 80 -13.84 -5.72 -3.79
CA VAL A 80 -14.00 -7.19 -3.81
C VAL A 80 -14.07 -7.83 -2.42
N GLY A 81 -14.06 -7.01 -1.36
CA GLY A 81 -13.99 -7.49 0.02
C GLY A 81 -12.61 -8.01 0.42
N HIS A 82 -12.50 -8.49 1.66
CA HIS A 82 -11.25 -9.04 2.17
C HIS A 82 -11.16 -10.55 1.90
N THR A 83 -10.34 -10.93 0.91
CA THR A 83 -10.21 -12.33 0.47
C THR A 83 -9.17 -13.14 1.25
N LEU A 84 -8.82 -12.70 2.46
CA LEU A 84 -7.83 -13.34 3.34
C LEU A 84 -6.52 -13.65 2.58
N GLY A 85 -6.06 -14.90 2.58
CA GLY A 85 -4.82 -15.32 1.94
C GLY A 85 -4.74 -15.02 0.44
N ALA A 86 -5.87 -14.89 -0.26
CA ALA A 86 -5.88 -14.52 -1.68
C ALA A 86 -5.64 -13.02 -1.92
N THR A 87 -5.58 -12.20 -0.87
CA THR A 87 -5.38 -10.74 -0.97
C THR A 87 -4.10 -10.41 -1.74
N GLY A 88 -2.99 -11.09 -1.44
CA GLY A 88 -1.69 -10.76 -2.04
C GLY A 88 -1.65 -10.93 -3.56
N VAL A 89 -2.18 -12.04 -4.08
CA VAL A 89 -2.20 -12.29 -5.54
C VAL A 89 -3.15 -11.34 -6.26
N LEU A 90 -4.30 -11.02 -5.67
CA LEU A 90 -5.26 -10.09 -6.27
C LEU A 90 -4.73 -8.66 -6.30
N GLN A 91 -4.06 -8.20 -5.24
CA GLN A 91 -3.40 -6.90 -5.21
C GLN A 91 -2.29 -6.80 -6.27
N LEU A 92 -1.48 -7.84 -6.43
CA LEU A 92 -0.44 -7.90 -7.46
C LEU A 92 -1.04 -7.78 -8.87
N ILE A 93 -2.08 -8.57 -9.17
CA ILE A 93 -2.78 -8.49 -10.46
C ILE A 93 -3.35 -7.09 -10.68
N ALA A 94 -4.01 -6.50 -9.68
CA ALA A 94 -4.60 -5.18 -9.78
C ALA A 94 -3.54 -4.09 -10.07
N GLY A 95 -2.40 -4.13 -9.38
CA GLY A 95 -1.30 -3.19 -9.63
C GLY A 95 -0.66 -3.37 -11.01
N LEU A 96 -0.49 -4.60 -11.48
CA LEU A 96 0.01 -4.88 -12.84
C LEU A 96 -0.94 -4.33 -13.91
N LEU A 97 -2.26 -4.51 -13.73
CA LEU A 97 -3.27 -3.96 -14.63
C LEU A 97 -3.29 -2.43 -14.60
N ALA A 98 -3.16 -1.82 -13.42
CA ALA A 98 -3.09 -0.36 -13.26
C ALA A 98 -1.89 0.25 -14.00
N VAL A 99 -0.70 -0.33 -13.83
CA VAL A 99 0.51 0.07 -14.57
C VAL A 99 0.31 -0.12 -16.08
N LYS A 100 -0.20 -1.28 -16.50
CA LYS A 100 -0.44 -1.57 -17.93
C LYS A 100 -1.41 -0.57 -18.57
N ALA A 101 -2.42 -0.12 -17.82
CA ALA A 101 -3.39 0.88 -18.26
C ALA A 101 -2.86 2.33 -18.19
N GLY A 102 -1.69 2.56 -17.59
CA GLY A 102 -1.17 3.92 -17.33
C GLY A 102 -2.05 4.73 -16.38
N ARG A 103 -2.90 4.07 -15.59
CA ARG A 103 -3.91 4.70 -14.73
C ARG A 103 -4.04 3.92 -13.42
N TRP A 104 -3.78 4.60 -12.31
CA TRP A 104 -4.01 4.09 -10.97
C TRP A 104 -5.49 4.23 -10.59
N PRO A 105 -6.15 3.17 -10.09
CA PRO A 105 -7.53 3.25 -9.62
C PRO A 105 -7.69 4.27 -8.50
N GLY A 106 -8.84 4.93 -8.47
CA GLY A 106 -9.29 5.71 -7.34
C GLY A 106 -9.94 4.83 -6.27
N ALA A 107 -10.05 5.34 -5.06
CA ALA A 107 -10.74 4.69 -3.96
C ALA A 107 -12.23 5.06 -3.98
N ASN A 108 -12.98 4.46 -4.91
CA ASN A 108 -14.38 4.81 -5.20
C ASN A 108 -15.35 4.66 -4.01
N TYR A 109 -14.98 3.84 -3.02
CA TYR A 109 -15.79 3.51 -1.84
C TYR A 109 -15.45 4.35 -0.61
N LEU A 110 -14.52 5.31 -0.72
CA LEU A 110 -14.31 6.28 0.34
C LEU A 110 -15.42 7.35 0.32
N ALA A 111 -16.12 7.50 1.44
CA ALA A 111 -16.66 8.79 1.84
C ALA A 111 -15.49 9.78 1.94
N ALA A 112 -15.71 11.09 1.71
CA ALA A 112 -14.66 12.11 1.58
C ALA A 112 -13.48 11.86 2.56
N ALA A 113 -12.43 11.22 2.06
CA ALA A 113 -11.37 10.59 2.84
C ALA A 113 -10.67 11.59 3.76
N ASP A 114 -10.47 12.76 3.18
CA ASP A 114 -9.77 13.92 3.71
C ASP A 114 -10.45 14.46 4.97
N ALA A 115 -11.75 14.17 5.18
CA ALA A 115 -12.48 14.56 6.37
C ALA A 115 -12.30 13.60 7.55
N VAL A 116 -11.85 12.36 7.30
CA VAL A 116 -11.76 11.30 8.33
C VAL A 116 -10.30 10.97 8.68
N MET A 117 -9.39 10.95 7.71
CA MET A 117 -7.95 10.63 7.92
C MET A 117 -7.06 11.64 7.18
N PRO A 118 -6.75 12.80 7.78
CA PRO A 118 -5.92 13.86 7.17
C PRO A 118 -4.56 13.37 6.68
N GLU A 119 -3.97 12.37 7.36
CA GLU A 119 -2.69 11.73 7.00
C GLU A 119 -2.74 10.98 5.65
N ALA A 120 -3.93 10.72 5.11
CA ALA A 120 -4.09 10.12 3.79
C ALA A 120 -4.12 11.14 2.64
N ALA A 121 -4.11 12.45 2.96
CA ALA A 121 -4.17 13.52 1.99
C ALA A 121 -3.04 13.40 0.95
N GLY A 122 -3.34 13.67 -0.32
CA GLY A 122 -2.39 13.55 -1.42
C GLY A 122 -2.17 12.12 -1.94
N ARG A 123 -2.36 11.10 -1.11
CA ARG A 123 -2.25 9.67 -1.46
C ARG A 123 -3.57 9.08 -1.93
N LEU A 124 -4.62 9.23 -1.13
CA LEU A 124 -5.97 8.74 -1.44
C LEU A 124 -6.75 9.75 -2.29
N GLY A 125 -7.63 9.25 -3.15
CA GLY A 125 -8.55 10.07 -3.94
C GLY A 125 -9.59 9.23 -4.66
N ARG A 126 -10.79 9.80 -4.89
CA ARG A 126 -11.89 9.08 -5.55
C ARG A 126 -11.66 8.91 -7.05
N ALA A 127 -10.96 9.85 -7.68
CA ALA A 127 -10.67 9.79 -9.11
C ALA A 127 -9.45 8.90 -9.39
N ALA A 128 -9.53 8.12 -10.46
CA ALA A 128 -8.35 7.44 -11.01
C ALA A 128 -7.31 8.48 -11.48
N ARG A 129 -6.03 8.20 -11.25
CA ARG A 129 -4.91 9.11 -11.55
C ARG A 129 -4.02 8.54 -12.64
N PRO A 130 -3.57 9.33 -13.63
CA PRO A 130 -2.59 8.87 -14.60
C PRO A 130 -1.26 8.57 -13.89
N VAL A 131 -0.56 7.52 -14.33
CA VAL A 131 0.76 7.13 -13.80
C VAL A 131 1.73 6.81 -14.94
N THR A 132 2.99 7.23 -14.80
CA THR A 132 4.04 7.06 -15.82
C THR A 132 5.12 6.06 -15.40
N GLY A 133 5.13 5.64 -14.14
CA GLY A 133 6.05 4.64 -13.61
C GLY A 133 5.56 3.21 -13.82
N ARG A 134 6.48 2.25 -13.67
CA ARG A 134 6.19 0.81 -13.79
C ARG A 134 6.24 0.04 -12.47
N ARG A 135 6.81 0.65 -11.44
CA ARG A 135 7.06 0.01 -10.14
C ARG A 135 6.01 0.41 -9.15
N PHE A 136 5.54 -0.51 -8.34
CA PHE A 136 4.55 -0.24 -7.31
C PHE A 136 4.74 -1.13 -6.11
N LEU A 137 4.23 -0.68 -4.96
CA LEU A 137 4.18 -1.48 -3.75
C LEU A 137 2.83 -2.19 -3.63
N SER A 138 2.85 -3.43 -3.14
CA SER A 138 1.68 -4.17 -2.70
C SER A 138 1.86 -4.53 -1.23
N ILE A 139 0.97 -4.06 -0.38
CA ILE A 139 1.04 -4.21 1.08
C ILE A 139 -0.04 -5.17 1.56
N ALA A 140 0.37 -6.19 2.31
CA ALA A 140 -0.51 -7.15 2.96
C ALA A 140 -0.13 -7.29 4.43
N ILE A 141 -1.05 -6.88 5.31
CA ILE A 141 -0.95 -7.01 6.76
C ILE A 141 -1.82 -8.20 7.17
N GLY A 142 -1.27 -9.11 7.97
CA GLY A 142 -1.94 -10.30 8.47
C GLY A 142 -2.14 -10.24 9.97
N PHE A 143 -3.08 -11.04 10.48
CA PHE A 143 -3.18 -11.30 11.92
C PHE A 143 -1.85 -11.79 12.49
N GLY A 144 -1.62 -11.49 13.77
CA GLY A 144 -0.33 -11.68 14.43
C GLY A 144 0.69 -10.58 14.14
N GLY A 145 0.27 -9.49 13.47
CA GLY A 145 1.15 -8.36 13.15
C GLY A 145 2.07 -8.62 11.96
N LEU A 146 1.73 -9.56 11.07
CA LEU A 146 2.58 -9.92 9.93
C LEU A 146 2.49 -8.87 8.84
N ASN A 147 3.57 -8.11 8.64
CA ASN A 147 3.64 -7.12 7.56
C ASN A 147 4.40 -7.71 6.37
N ASN A 148 3.76 -7.79 5.21
CA ASN A 148 4.38 -8.26 3.97
C ASN A 148 4.28 -7.18 2.89
N VAL A 149 5.41 -6.84 2.27
CA VAL A 149 5.49 -5.82 1.24
C VAL A 149 6.22 -6.39 0.03
N LEU A 150 5.57 -6.27 -1.13
CA LEU A 150 6.16 -6.61 -2.42
C LEU A 150 6.36 -5.34 -3.25
N LEU A 151 7.56 -5.14 -3.75
CA LEU A 151 7.84 -4.22 -4.85
C LEU A 151 7.78 -4.98 -6.17
N ALA A 152 6.72 -4.74 -6.93
CA ALA A 152 6.51 -5.31 -8.26
C ALA A 152 6.85 -4.30 -9.35
N GLU A 153 7.12 -4.79 -10.56
CA GLU A 153 7.33 -3.98 -11.76
C GLU A 153 6.48 -4.56 -12.90
N GLY A 154 5.63 -3.74 -13.52
CA GLY A 154 4.87 -4.14 -14.71
C GLY A 154 5.79 -4.36 -15.92
N GLY A 155 5.48 -5.31 -16.81
CA GLY A 155 6.27 -5.62 -18.01
C GLY A 155 6.44 -4.43 -18.96
N ARG A 156 7.42 -4.52 -19.88
CA ARG A 156 7.45 -3.64 -21.06
C ARG A 156 6.35 -4.12 -22.01
N PRO A 157 5.67 -3.22 -22.75
CA PRO A 157 4.81 -3.64 -23.84
C PRO A 157 5.59 -4.48 -24.87
#